data_AF-A0A060D1Y3-F1
#
_entry.id   AF-A0A060D1Y3-F1
#
_cell.length_a   1.000
_cell.length_b   1.000
_cell.length_c   1.000
_cell.angle_alpha   90.00
_cell.angle_beta   90.00
_cell.angle_gamma   90.00
#
_symmetry.space_group_name_H-M   'P 1'
#
loop_
_entity.id
_entity.type
_entity.pdbx_description
1 polymer ?
#
loop_
_entity_poly.entity_id
_entity_poly.type
_entity_poly.pdbx_seq_one_letter_code
_entity_poly.pdbx_strand_id
1 'polypeptide(L)'
;MDMFQEDTLSSATSSPASSLCTPSPHPHGSSWVQELSHDQQGLRLISLLYQCAAEVAAGAFDRANFYLEQITQLASLDAPHTLQRLAAVFADALARKLLNLVPGLSRALLPTGPGSPAEAHLVPAARRHLFDVLPFMKLAYLTTNHAVLEAMEGERFVHVVDLSGPAANPVQWIALFHAFRSRRGGPPHLRVTAVHDAKEFLASMACVLAREAEAFDIPFQFSAVEARLEDLDADALRHLFRVRSGEALAVSVVGQLHRLLAADDAGGGRSSRHVHVPGSSCLTPVQIIARSSPSSFGELLERELNTRLQLSPDYSPVLSISPQSSPVPGQQQQREKAPKLGSFLRAVRALSPKIMVVAEPEANHNAPTFMERFEEALNYYASLFDCLERASAAQAHRCAGERARAERLVLGEEIRGVVAREGAERKERHERLARWARRMEAAGMERVGLSYDGMMEARKLLQSCGWGGGGDDSAYQVAHDASGKAFFFCWHRKPLYSVSAWRPAA
;
A
#
# COMPACT_ATOMS: atom_id res chain seq x y z
N MET A 1 0.65 72.24 -54.81
CA MET A 1 1.79 72.03 -55.72
C MET A 1 1.94 70.55 -56.07
N ASP A 2 1.05 69.91 -56.83
CA ASP A 2 -0.34 70.18 -57.27
C ASP A 2 -0.97 68.82 -57.70
N MET A 3 -2.23 68.46 -57.48
CA MET A 3 -3.57 69.10 -57.52
C MET A 3 -4.32 68.90 -58.85
N PHE A 4 -5.38 68.06 -58.79
CA PHE A 4 -6.51 67.93 -59.75
C PHE A 4 -6.12 67.42 -61.18
N GLN A 5 -7.01 66.89 -62.03
CA GLN A 5 -8.50 66.93 -62.16
C GLN A 5 -9.11 65.49 -62.16
N GLU A 6 -10.38 65.21 -61.81
CA GLU A 6 -11.68 65.71 -62.34
C GLU A 6 -11.92 65.38 -63.83
N ASP A 7 -13.10 64.95 -64.30
CA ASP A 7 -14.32 64.41 -63.65
C ASP A 7 -15.21 63.71 -64.71
N THR A 8 -16.26 62.97 -64.32
CA THR A 8 -17.65 62.96 -64.90
C THR A 8 -18.51 61.72 -64.55
N LEU A 9 -19.58 61.95 -63.79
CA LEU A 9 -21.02 61.65 -64.06
C LEU A 9 -21.40 60.30 -64.73
N SER A 10 -22.48 59.56 -64.39
CA SER A 10 -23.59 59.64 -63.41
C SER A 10 -24.48 58.38 -63.62
N SER A 11 -25.51 57.97 -62.86
CA SER A 11 -26.09 58.19 -61.50
C SER A 11 -27.25 57.14 -61.35
N ALA A 12 -28.20 57.04 -60.40
CA ALA A 12 -28.61 57.77 -59.19
C ALA A 12 -29.49 56.84 -58.29
N THR A 13 -29.77 57.25 -57.03
CA THR A 13 -30.90 56.83 -56.14
C THR A 13 -31.05 55.35 -55.70
N SER A 14 -31.44 55.00 -54.46
CA SER A 14 -31.79 55.80 -53.26
C SER A 14 -31.60 55.02 -51.95
N SER A 15 -31.67 55.73 -50.82
CA SER A 15 -31.54 55.28 -49.41
C SER A 15 -32.71 55.90 -48.58
N PRO A 16 -32.86 55.76 -47.22
CA PRO A 16 -31.99 55.12 -46.22
C PRO A 16 -32.71 54.37 -45.05
N ALA A 17 -31.92 54.06 -44.00
CA ALA A 17 -32.29 54.07 -42.56
C ALA A 17 -33.02 52.88 -41.89
N SER A 18 -32.21 51.98 -41.33
CA SER A 18 -32.18 51.56 -39.90
C SER A 18 -33.47 51.24 -39.12
N SER A 19 -33.52 50.03 -38.55
CA SER A 19 -34.03 49.79 -37.19
C SER A 19 -33.43 48.52 -36.56
N LEU A 20 -33.31 48.53 -35.23
CA LEU A 20 -32.69 47.47 -34.42
C LEU A 20 -33.57 46.21 -34.40
N CYS A 21 -32.95 45.03 -34.44
CA CYS A 21 -33.63 43.76 -34.17
C CYS A 21 -33.17 43.17 -32.82
N THR A 22 -34.11 43.10 -31.88
CA THR A 22 -34.06 42.18 -30.74
C THR A 22 -35.40 41.45 -30.62
N PRO A 23 -35.35 40.12 -30.48
CA PRO A 23 -36.20 39.44 -29.50
C PRO A 23 -35.34 38.81 -28.40
N SER A 24 -35.87 38.76 -27.18
CA SER A 24 -35.15 38.32 -25.98
C SER A 24 -34.80 36.82 -25.99
N PRO A 25 -33.64 36.42 -25.45
CA PRO A 25 -33.39 35.02 -25.10
C PRO A 25 -34.20 34.63 -23.85
N HIS A 26 -34.93 33.52 -23.90
CA HIS A 26 -35.55 32.92 -22.72
C HIS A 26 -34.50 32.18 -21.87
N PRO A 27 -34.35 32.47 -20.57
CA PRO A 27 -33.30 31.86 -19.74
C PRO A 27 -33.78 30.62 -18.98
N HIS A 28 -33.60 29.42 -19.55
CA HIS A 28 -33.73 28.15 -18.82
C HIS A 28 -32.67 27.14 -19.26
N GLY A 29 -31.93 26.55 -18.32
CA GLY A 29 -31.24 25.27 -18.58
C GLY A 29 -29.93 25.00 -17.82
N SER A 30 -29.02 25.97 -17.67
CA SER A 30 -27.63 25.65 -17.27
C SER A 30 -26.83 26.81 -16.65
N SER A 31 -27.17 27.24 -15.43
CA SER A 31 -26.30 28.14 -14.64
C SER A 31 -26.59 28.05 -13.13
N TRP A 32 -26.30 26.89 -12.52
CA TRP A 32 -26.40 26.68 -11.07
C TRP A 32 -25.23 25.89 -10.46
N VAL A 33 -24.22 25.53 -11.24
CA VAL A 33 -22.88 25.31 -10.69
C VAL A 33 -22.29 26.70 -10.46
N GLN A 34 -22.58 27.28 -9.29
CA GLN A 34 -21.79 28.39 -8.78
C GLN A 34 -20.33 27.94 -8.71
N GLU A 35 -19.39 28.82 -9.04
CA GLU A 35 -17.95 28.56 -8.93
C GLU A 35 -17.57 28.47 -7.44
N LEU A 36 -17.80 27.29 -6.85
CA LEU A 36 -17.34 26.95 -5.51
C LEU A 36 -15.84 27.17 -5.45
N SER A 37 -15.35 27.88 -4.43
CA SER A 37 -13.91 28.03 -4.23
C SER A 37 -13.26 26.65 -4.06
N HIS A 38 -11.97 26.51 -4.37
CA HIS A 38 -11.29 25.21 -4.23
C HIS A 38 -11.36 24.67 -2.79
N ASP A 39 -11.41 25.54 -1.77
CA ASP A 39 -11.66 25.14 -0.37
C ASP A 39 -13.07 24.57 -0.18
N GLN A 40 -14.09 25.19 -0.77
CA GLN A 40 -15.48 24.69 -0.73
C GLN A 40 -15.63 23.37 -1.49
N GLN A 41 -14.96 23.22 -2.65
CA GLN A 41 -14.89 21.97 -3.40
C GLN A 41 -14.20 20.88 -2.56
N GLY A 42 -13.10 21.21 -1.89
CA GLY A 42 -12.37 20.29 -1.01
C GLY A 42 -13.19 19.84 0.21
N LEU A 43 -13.81 20.78 0.93
CA LEU A 43 -14.71 20.46 2.05
C LEU A 43 -15.90 19.61 1.61
N ARG A 44 -16.47 19.87 0.43
CA ARG A 44 -17.53 19.02 -0.15
C ARG A 44 -17.02 17.62 -0.50
N LEU A 45 -15.84 17.49 -1.10
CA LEU A 45 -15.22 16.19 -1.39
C LEU A 45 -14.98 15.37 -0.12
N ILE A 46 -14.45 15.98 0.95
CA ILE A 46 -14.26 15.31 2.24
C ILE A 46 -15.60 14.82 2.79
N SER A 47 -16.64 15.66 2.79
CA SER A 47 -17.99 15.28 3.25
C SER A 47 -18.58 14.12 2.44
N LEU A 48 -18.51 14.19 1.10
CA LEU A 48 -18.98 13.13 0.20
C LEU A 48 -18.21 11.81 0.43
N LEU A 49 -16.89 11.88 0.66
CA LEU A 49 -16.05 10.71 0.93
C LEU A 49 -16.47 9.99 2.23
N TYR A 50 -16.69 10.72 3.33
CA TYR A 50 -17.18 10.13 4.58
C TYR A 50 -18.60 9.56 4.44
N GLN A 51 -19.50 10.26 3.75
CA GLN A 51 -20.87 9.78 3.50
C GLN A 51 -20.87 8.51 2.64
N CYS A 52 -20.08 8.49 1.56
CA CYS A 52 -19.89 7.30 0.73
C CYS A 52 -19.32 6.12 1.54
N ALA A 53 -18.32 6.36 2.38
CA ALA A 53 -17.74 5.30 3.21
C ALA A 53 -18.74 4.72 4.20
N ALA A 54 -19.58 5.55 4.82
CA ALA A 54 -20.64 5.09 5.73
C ALA A 54 -21.70 4.24 5.00
N GLU A 55 -22.12 4.62 3.80
CA GLU A 55 -23.11 3.84 3.03
C GLU A 55 -22.53 2.53 2.47
N VAL A 56 -21.26 2.54 2.06
CA VAL A 56 -20.54 1.30 1.69
C VAL A 56 -20.38 0.38 2.92
N ALA A 57 -20.13 0.94 4.12
CA ALA A 57 -20.10 0.17 5.37
C ALA A 57 -21.46 -0.46 5.72
N ALA A 58 -22.55 0.24 5.41
CA ALA A 58 -23.92 -0.23 5.60
C ALA A 58 -24.42 -1.18 4.49
N GLY A 59 -23.64 -1.38 3.41
CA GLY A 59 -24.06 -2.15 2.24
C GLY A 59 -25.15 -1.50 1.40
N ALA A 60 -25.38 -0.19 1.55
CA ALA A 60 -26.47 0.56 0.93
C ALA A 60 -26.11 1.01 -0.50
N PHE A 61 -26.10 0.07 -1.45
CA PHE A 61 -25.68 0.25 -2.85
C PHE A 61 -26.17 1.54 -3.50
N ASP A 62 -27.47 1.84 -3.47
CA ASP A 62 -28.03 3.00 -4.20
C ASP A 62 -27.50 4.33 -3.65
N ARG A 63 -27.37 4.45 -2.31
CA ARG A 63 -26.85 5.66 -1.65
C ARG A 63 -25.34 5.77 -1.81
N ALA A 64 -24.61 4.66 -1.72
CA ALA A 64 -23.18 4.61 -2.04
C ALA A 64 -22.91 5.01 -3.50
N ASN A 65 -23.72 4.54 -4.46
CA ASN A 65 -23.62 4.91 -5.88
C ASN A 65 -23.86 6.41 -6.10
N PHE A 66 -24.92 6.97 -5.49
CA PHE A 66 -25.21 8.41 -5.56
C PHE A 66 -24.06 9.28 -5.03
N TYR A 67 -23.36 8.84 -3.98
CA TYR A 67 -22.17 9.54 -3.49
C TYR A 67 -20.95 9.34 -4.40
N LEU A 68 -20.71 8.14 -4.94
CA LEU A 68 -19.65 7.89 -5.91
C LEU A 68 -19.83 8.75 -7.17
N GLU A 69 -21.05 8.87 -7.69
CA GLU A 69 -21.37 9.72 -8.85
C GLU A 69 -20.98 11.18 -8.59
N GLN A 70 -21.41 11.76 -7.45
CA GLN A 70 -21.01 13.13 -7.07
C GLN A 70 -19.50 13.30 -6.85
N ILE A 71 -18.80 12.27 -6.37
CA ILE A 71 -17.33 12.35 -6.23
C ILE A 71 -16.67 12.34 -7.61
N THR A 72 -17.10 11.47 -8.54
CA THR A 72 -16.51 11.40 -9.89
C THR A 72 -16.76 12.65 -10.75
N GLN A 73 -17.81 13.44 -10.45
CA GLN A 73 -18.04 14.76 -11.05
C GLN A 73 -17.05 15.84 -10.52
N LEU A 74 -16.41 15.61 -9.36
CA LEU A 74 -15.58 16.59 -8.66
C LEU A 74 -14.10 16.16 -8.53
N ALA A 75 -13.76 14.91 -8.86
CA ALA A 75 -12.46 14.28 -8.59
C ALA A 75 -11.92 13.55 -9.83
N SER A 76 -10.64 13.76 -10.14
CA SER A 76 -9.92 13.06 -11.21
C SER A 76 -8.45 12.86 -10.82
N LEU A 77 -7.82 11.79 -11.31
CA LEU A 77 -6.39 11.51 -11.09
C LEU A 77 -5.47 12.54 -11.76
N ASP A 78 -5.93 13.22 -12.81
CA ASP A 78 -5.17 14.26 -13.51
C ASP A 78 -5.51 15.67 -13.01
N ALA A 79 -6.31 15.79 -11.95
CA ALA A 79 -6.74 17.07 -11.40
C ALA A 79 -5.57 17.91 -10.85
N PRO A 80 -5.62 19.25 -10.98
CA PRO A 80 -4.57 20.13 -10.48
C PRO A 80 -4.44 20.05 -8.95
N HIS A 81 -5.57 19.95 -8.24
CA HIS A 81 -5.60 19.99 -6.77
C HIS A 81 -5.42 18.61 -6.14
N THR A 82 -4.52 18.55 -5.16
CA THR A 82 -4.13 17.35 -4.40
C THR A 82 -5.32 16.54 -3.89
N LEU A 83 -6.30 17.21 -3.29
CA LEU A 83 -7.48 16.58 -2.70
C LEU A 83 -8.44 15.99 -3.76
N GLN A 84 -8.48 16.54 -4.98
CA GLN A 84 -9.27 15.96 -6.08
C GLN A 84 -8.64 14.65 -6.57
N ARG A 85 -7.31 14.56 -6.65
CA ARG A 85 -6.60 13.33 -7.01
C ARG A 85 -6.75 12.26 -5.92
N LEU A 86 -6.59 12.66 -4.65
CA LEU A 86 -6.81 11.79 -3.49
C LEU A 86 -8.25 11.23 -3.49
N ALA A 87 -9.24 12.10 -3.68
CA ALA A 87 -10.66 11.70 -3.70
C ALA A 87 -10.97 10.71 -4.84
N ALA A 88 -10.36 10.85 -6.02
CA ALA A 88 -10.53 9.91 -7.12
C ALA A 88 -9.96 8.50 -6.79
N VAL A 89 -8.82 8.44 -6.10
CA VAL A 89 -8.24 7.16 -5.62
C VAL A 89 -9.13 6.52 -4.54
N PHE A 90 -9.64 7.30 -3.59
CA PHE A 90 -10.55 6.78 -2.57
C PHE A 90 -11.92 6.36 -3.14
N ALA A 91 -12.45 7.06 -4.15
CA ALA A 91 -13.67 6.66 -4.85
C ALA A 91 -13.52 5.31 -5.57
N ASP A 92 -12.40 5.11 -6.28
CA ASP A 92 -12.07 3.81 -6.90
C ASP A 92 -11.94 2.68 -5.85
N ALA A 93 -11.33 2.96 -4.70
CA ALA A 93 -11.22 1.99 -3.61
C ALA A 93 -12.58 1.68 -2.94
N LEU A 94 -13.44 2.69 -2.75
CA LEU A 94 -14.80 2.53 -2.23
C LEU A 94 -15.71 1.77 -3.21
N ALA A 95 -15.64 2.08 -4.50
CA ALA A 95 -16.36 1.36 -5.55
C ALA A 95 -15.94 -0.12 -5.63
N ARG A 96 -14.64 -0.42 -5.53
CA ARG A 96 -14.13 -1.80 -5.43
C ARG A 96 -14.64 -2.50 -4.17
N LYS A 97 -14.70 -1.82 -3.02
CA LYS A 97 -15.28 -2.39 -1.79
C LYS A 97 -16.75 -2.74 -1.97
N LEU A 98 -17.53 -1.86 -2.60
CA LEU A 98 -18.95 -2.07 -2.89
C LEU A 98 -19.14 -3.24 -3.88
N LEU A 99 -18.34 -3.32 -4.94
CA LEU A 99 -18.34 -4.44 -5.89
C LEU A 99 -17.99 -5.78 -5.23
N ASN A 100 -17.14 -5.79 -4.21
CA ASN A 100 -16.79 -7.01 -3.47
C ASN A 100 -17.97 -7.61 -2.67
N LEU A 101 -19.04 -6.85 -2.46
CA LEU A 101 -20.32 -7.38 -1.95
C LEU A 101 -21.09 -8.22 -3.00
N VAL A 102 -20.70 -8.15 -4.28
CA VAL A 102 -21.23 -8.98 -5.38
C VAL A 102 -20.09 -9.77 -6.04
N PRO A 103 -19.66 -10.91 -5.44
CA PRO A 103 -18.41 -11.59 -5.84
C PRO A 103 -18.35 -12.05 -7.30
N GLY A 104 -19.50 -12.29 -7.95
CA GLY A 104 -19.56 -12.62 -9.38
C GLY A 104 -19.13 -11.45 -10.28
N LEU A 105 -19.61 -10.24 -10.00
CA LEU A 105 -19.22 -9.03 -10.74
C LEU A 105 -17.79 -8.61 -10.41
N SER A 106 -17.41 -8.65 -9.12
CA SER A 106 -16.03 -8.38 -8.71
C SER A 106 -15.01 -9.27 -9.45
N ARG A 107 -15.23 -10.59 -9.49
CA ARG A 107 -14.32 -11.53 -10.20
C ARG A 107 -14.35 -11.42 -11.72
N ALA A 108 -15.41 -10.87 -12.31
CA ALA A 108 -15.51 -10.68 -13.76
C ALA A 108 -14.91 -9.35 -14.24
N LEU A 109 -14.86 -8.33 -13.37
CA LEU A 109 -14.48 -6.96 -13.73
C LEU A 109 -13.14 -6.51 -13.11
N LEU A 110 -12.76 -7.05 -11.96
CA LEU A 110 -11.53 -6.66 -11.25
C LEU A 110 -10.41 -7.69 -11.50
N PRO A 111 -9.15 -7.26 -11.72
CA PRO A 111 -8.01 -8.18 -11.81
C PRO A 111 -7.89 -9.04 -10.56
N THR A 112 -7.58 -10.33 -10.73
CA THR A 112 -7.41 -11.32 -9.65
C THR A 112 -6.05 -11.21 -8.94
N GLY A 113 -5.52 -9.99 -8.83
CA GLY A 113 -4.21 -9.69 -8.24
C GLY A 113 -3.99 -8.18 -8.03
N PRO A 114 -2.86 -7.79 -7.42
CA PRO A 114 -2.51 -6.38 -7.23
C PRO A 114 -2.09 -5.72 -8.56
N GLY A 115 -2.66 -4.57 -8.87
CA GLY A 115 -2.42 -3.81 -10.11
C GLY A 115 -3.03 -4.42 -11.37
N SER A 116 -3.01 -3.63 -12.46
CA SER A 116 -3.27 -4.13 -13.82
C SER A 116 -2.00 -4.80 -14.36
N PRO A 117 -2.06 -6.01 -14.95
CA PRO A 117 -0.90 -6.67 -15.54
C PRO A 117 -0.17 -5.80 -16.58
N ALA A 118 -0.90 -4.95 -17.30
CA ALA A 118 -0.34 -4.03 -18.29
C ALA A 118 0.57 -2.95 -17.67
N GLU A 119 0.30 -2.51 -16.44
CA GLU A 119 1.03 -1.41 -15.78
C GLU A 119 2.10 -1.89 -14.79
N ALA A 120 2.17 -3.19 -14.49
CA ALA A 120 3.11 -3.74 -13.49
C ALA A 120 4.58 -3.35 -13.75
N HIS A 121 4.98 -3.24 -15.02
CA HIS A 121 6.32 -2.82 -15.44
C HIS A 121 6.68 -1.36 -15.08
N LEU A 122 5.68 -0.51 -14.77
CA LEU A 122 5.87 0.88 -14.37
C LEU A 122 6.06 1.06 -12.86
N VAL A 123 5.69 0.06 -12.05
CA VAL A 123 5.76 0.13 -10.58
C VAL A 123 7.19 0.40 -10.06
N PRO A 124 8.28 -0.22 -10.61
CA PRO A 124 9.64 0.11 -10.20
C PRO A 124 10.02 1.57 -10.47
N ALA A 125 9.58 2.14 -11.59
CA ALA A 125 9.81 3.55 -11.92
C ALA A 125 9.01 4.49 -11.01
N ALA A 126 7.75 4.15 -10.70
CA ALA A 126 6.91 4.90 -9.76
C ALA A 126 7.50 4.91 -8.33
N ARG A 127 8.03 3.76 -7.86
CA ARG A 127 8.77 3.68 -6.59
C ARG A 127 10.09 4.42 -6.63
N ARG A 128 10.82 4.41 -7.76
CA ARG A 128 12.05 5.18 -7.91
C ARG A 128 11.78 6.68 -7.81
N HIS A 129 10.74 7.19 -8.48
CA HIS A 129 10.31 8.58 -8.35
C HIS A 129 9.97 8.93 -6.89
N LEU A 130 9.16 8.11 -6.20
CA LEU A 130 8.89 8.28 -4.75
C LEU A 130 10.17 8.31 -3.90
N PHE A 131 11.09 7.37 -4.14
CA PHE A 131 12.38 7.33 -3.45
C PHE A 131 13.21 8.57 -3.71
N ASP A 132 13.20 9.13 -4.92
CA ASP A 132 13.97 10.31 -5.28
C ASP A 132 13.38 11.60 -4.71
N VAL A 133 12.07 11.81 -4.81
CA VAL A 133 11.43 13.09 -4.43
C VAL A 133 11.10 13.21 -2.95
N LEU A 134 10.87 12.09 -2.24
CA LEU A 134 10.55 12.08 -0.81
C LEU A 134 11.76 11.72 0.07
N PRO A 135 11.86 12.23 1.31
CA PRO A 135 12.97 11.92 2.22
C PRO A 135 12.82 10.57 2.94
N PHE A 136 11.60 10.07 3.15
CA PHE A 136 11.30 9.05 4.17
C PHE A 136 12.15 7.77 4.06
N MET A 137 12.29 7.20 2.86
CA MET A 137 13.09 6.00 2.65
C MET A 137 14.60 6.28 2.76
N LYS A 138 15.08 7.46 2.34
CA LYS A 138 16.49 7.85 2.51
C LYS A 138 16.84 8.00 3.99
N LEU A 139 15.95 8.60 4.78
CA LEU A 139 16.08 8.71 6.23
C LEU A 139 16.04 7.34 6.92
N ALA A 140 15.18 6.43 6.48
CA ALA A 140 15.11 5.06 6.99
C ALA A 140 16.42 4.30 6.75
N TYR A 141 16.99 4.40 5.54
CA TYR A 141 18.26 3.76 5.19
C TYR A 141 19.45 4.37 5.95
N LEU A 142 19.53 5.70 6.05
CA LEU A 142 20.57 6.37 6.84
C LEU A 142 20.50 5.94 8.32
N THR A 143 19.32 6.02 8.93
CA THR A 143 19.10 5.66 10.34
C THR A 143 19.43 4.19 10.61
N THR A 144 18.99 3.30 9.71
CA THR A 144 19.27 1.86 9.80
C THR A 144 20.76 1.58 9.68
N ASN A 145 21.43 2.18 8.70
CA ASN A 145 22.87 2.01 8.50
C ASN A 145 23.68 2.55 9.68
N HIS A 146 23.26 3.66 10.29
CA HIS A 146 23.93 4.22 11.47
C HIS A 146 23.84 3.26 12.66
N ALA A 147 22.63 2.77 12.98
CA ALA A 147 22.43 1.81 14.06
C ALA A 147 23.14 0.46 13.80
N VAL A 148 23.24 0.03 12.53
CA VAL A 148 24.04 -1.15 12.14
C VAL A 148 25.54 -0.88 12.27
N LEU A 149 26.03 0.30 11.90
CA LEU A 149 27.44 0.68 12.03
C LEU A 149 27.88 0.67 13.51
N GLU A 150 27.08 1.27 14.39
CA GLU A 150 27.30 1.27 15.85
C GLU A 150 27.26 -0.16 16.42
N ALA A 151 26.23 -0.94 16.09
CA ALA A 151 26.13 -2.32 16.53
C ALA A 151 27.31 -3.19 16.02
N MET A 152 27.90 -2.86 14.87
CA MET A 152 29.02 -3.58 14.27
C MET A 152 30.39 -2.93 14.52
N GLU A 153 30.51 -2.07 15.54
CA GLU A 153 31.81 -1.65 16.04
C GLU A 153 32.63 -2.85 16.54
N GLY A 154 33.93 -2.85 16.25
CA GLY A 154 34.88 -3.94 16.58
C GLY A 154 34.74 -5.22 15.73
N GLU A 155 33.61 -5.44 15.05
CA GLU A 155 33.33 -6.71 14.37
C GLU A 155 34.18 -6.91 13.12
N ARG A 156 34.75 -8.12 12.96
CA ARG A 156 35.57 -8.48 11.78
C ARG A 156 34.78 -9.18 10.68
N PHE A 157 33.67 -9.83 11.02
CA PHE A 157 32.78 -10.50 10.08
C PHE A 157 31.35 -10.04 10.35
N VAL A 158 30.72 -9.39 9.38
CA VAL A 158 29.38 -8.81 9.50
C VAL A 158 28.46 -9.46 8.48
N HIS A 159 27.30 -9.94 8.93
CA HIS A 159 26.23 -10.43 8.05
C HIS A 159 25.01 -9.53 8.19
N VAL A 160 24.56 -8.92 7.09
CA VAL A 160 23.32 -8.17 7.00
C VAL A 160 22.27 -9.01 6.26
N VAL A 161 21.08 -9.14 6.85
CA VAL A 161 19.89 -9.69 6.19
C VAL A 161 18.93 -8.54 5.88
N ASP A 162 18.67 -8.32 4.59
CA ASP A 162 17.74 -7.31 4.07
C ASP A 162 16.40 -7.96 3.73
N LEU A 163 15.37 -7.59 4.49
CA LEU A 163 13.98 -8.06 4.36
C LEU A 163 13.06 -6.94 3.88
N SER A 164 13.61 -5.88 3.26
CA SER A 164 12.85 -4.75 2.72
C SER A 164 12.09 -5.07 1.43
N GLY A 165 12.46 -6.17 0.75
CA GLY A 165 11.71 -6.74 -0.38
C GLY A 165 11.34 -5.69 -1.44
N PRO A 166 10.05 -5.47 -1.74
CA PRO A 166 9.57 -4.47 -2.71
C PRO A 166 10.04 -3.02 -2.49
N ALA A 167 10.56 -2.66 -1.31
CA ALA A 167 11.17 -1.36 -1.02
C ALA A 167 12.70 -1.33 -1.22
N ALA A 168 13.37 -2.49 -1.23
CA ALA A 168 14.82 -2.63 -1.20
C ALA A 168 15.52 -1.83 -2.31
N ASN A 169 16.69 -1.28 -2.01
CA ASN A 169 17.46 -0.45 -2.94
C ASN A 169 18.96 -0.58 -2.62
N PRO A 170 19.83 -0.92 -3.61
CA PRO A 170 21.27 -1.07 -3.37
C PRO A 170 21.94 0.19 -2.78
N VAL A 171 21.37 1.38 -2.99
CA VAL A 171 21.84 2.64 -2.37
C VAL A 171 21.97 2.54 -0.84
N GLN A 172 21.12 1.77 -0.16
CA GLN A 172 21.27 1.54 1.28
C GLN A 172 22.62 0.89 1.60
N TRP A 173 22.96 -0.21 0.94
CA TRP A 173 24.16 -0.98 1.28
C TRP A 173 25.44 -0.32 0.74
N ILE A 174 25.36 0.43 -0.38
CA ILE A 174 26.46 1.28 -0.86
C ILE A 174 26.81 2.38 0.15
N ALA A 175 25.82 3.02 0.78
CA ALA A 175 26.08 4.00 1.84
C ALA A 175 26.71 3.35 3.08
N LEU A 176 26.36 2.10 3.40
CA LEU A 176 27.00 1.34 4.48
C LEU A 176 28.44 0.93 4.14
N PHE A 177 28.75 0.63 2.87
CA PHE A 177 30.13 0.37 2.40
C PHE A 177 31.02 1.59 2.65
N HIS A 178 30.57 2.78 2.25
CA HIS A 178 31.29 4.03 2.50
C HIS A 178 31.54 4.23 4.02
N ALA A 179 30.54 4.00 4.85
CA ALA A 179 30.67 4.12 6.31
C ALA A 179 31.67 3.11 6.90
N PHE A 180 31.66 1.85 6.45
CA PHE A 180 32.63 0.85 6.91
C PHE A 180 34.07 1.13 6.44
N ARG A 181 34.26 1.71 5.25
CA ARG A 181 35.60 2.14 4.78
C ARG A 181 36.21 3.22 5.67
N SER A 182 35.39 4.08 6.29
CA SER A 182 35.83 5.09 7.26
C SER A 182 36.07 4.54 8.68
N ARG A 183 35.82 3.26 8.94
CA ARG A 183 35.92 2.67 10.29
C ARG A 183 37.39 2.49 10.73
N ARG A 184 37.68 2.80 11.99
CA ARG A 184 38.99 2.50 12.61
C ARG A 184 39.24 0.99 12.59
N GLY A 185 40.41 0.58 12.11
CA GLY A 185 40.74 -0.83 11.89
C GLY A 185 40.26 -1.40 10.54
N GLY A 186 39.62 -0.60 9.69
CA GLY A 186 39.22 -0.97 8.33
C GLY A 186 37.85 -1.63 8.21
N PRO A 187 37.41 -1.90 6.96
CA PRO A 187 36.14 -2.54 6.69
C PRO A 187 36.11 -3.99 7.19
N PRO A 188 34.95 -4.51 7.64
CA PRO A 188 34.79 -5.93 7.96
C PRO A 188 34.71 -6.77 6.69
N HIS A 189 34.88 -8.09 6.82
CA HIS A 189 34.35 -9.00 5.81
C HIS A 189 32.81 -8.96 5.87
N LEU A 190 32.17 -8.49 4.80
CA LEU A 190 30.77 -8.11 4.79
C LEU A 190 29.96 -9.06 3.90
N ARG A 191 28.98 -9.73 4.49
CA ARG A 191 27.99 -10.54 3.78
C ARG A 191 26.64 -9.83 3.77
N VAL A 192 26.02 -9.66 2.61
CA VAL A 192 24.63 -9.19 2.47
C VAL A 192 23.76 -10.35 1.97
N THR A 193 22.55 -10.47 2.50
CA THR A 193 21.55 -11.45 2.04
C THR A 193 20.21 -10.76 1.88
N ALA A 194 19.73 -10.65 0.64
CA ALA A 194 18.50 -9.92 0.32
C ALA A 194 17.36 -10.88 -0.05
N VAL A 195 16.18 -10.62 0.50
CA VAL A 195 14.93 -11.32 0.19
C VAL A 195 14.07 -10.43 -0.72
N HIS A 196 13.73 -10.91 -1.92
CA HIS A 196 12.78 -10.27 -2.83
C HIS A 196 12.17 -11.33 -3.75
N ASP A 197 10.94 -11.12 -4.21
CA ASP A 197 10.23 -11.96 -5.19
C ASP A 197 10.61 -11.67 -6.67
N ALA A 198 11.55 -10.76 -6.93
CA ALA A 198 12.02 -10.41 -8.28
C ALA A 198 13.48 -10.83 -8.47
N LYS A 199 13.67 -11.90 -9.26
CA LYS A 199 14.98 -12.53 -9.50
C LYS A 199 15.96 -11.60 -10.23
N GLU A 200 15.45 -10.85 -11.20
CA GLU A 200 16.19 -9.89 -12.02
C GLU A 200 16.68 -8.72 -11.16
N PHE A 201 15.87 -8.29 -10.19
CA PHE A 201 16.26 -7.28 -9.20
C PHE A 201 17.40 -7.81 -8.31
N LEU A 202 17.27 -9.03 -7.78
CA LEU A 202 18.31 -9.65 -6.95
C LEU A 202 19.64 -9.83 -7.72
N ALA A 203 19.58 -10.21 -8.99
CA ALA A 203 20.76 -10.32 -9.85
C ALA A 203 21.42 -8.95 -10.14
N SER A 204 20.61 -7.92 -10.43
CA SER A 204 21.07 -6.54 -10.62
C SER A 204 21.71 -5.98 -9.34
N MET A 205 21.05 -6.17 -8.20
CA MET A 205 21.53 -5.79 -6.87
C MET A 205 22.86 -6.49 -6.52
N ALA A 206 22.98 -7.79 -6.81
CA ALA A 206 24.24 -8.54 -6.61
C ALA A 206 25.39 -7.94 -7.44
N CYS A 207 25.15 -7.67 -8.72
CA CYS A 207 26.14 -7.12 -9.64
C CYS A 207 26.61 -5.72 -9.21
N VAL A 208 25.67 -4.83 -8.90
CA VAL A 208 25.98 -3.46 -8.41
C VAL A 208 26.76 -3.54 -7.10
N LEU A 209 26.27 -4.27 -6.10
CA LEU A 209 26.94 -4.32 -4.79
C LEU A 209 28.33 -4.99 -4.85
N ALA A 210 28.56 -5.97 -5.72
CA ALA A 210 29.89 -6.53 -5.93
C ALA A 210 30.87 -5.49 -6.49
N ARG A 211 30.46 -4.75 -7.54
CA ARG A 211 31.29 -3.71 -8.16
C ARG A 211 31.60 -2.56 -7.19
N GLU A 212 30.60 -2.08 -6.45
CA GLU A 212 30.85 -1.00 -5.48
C GLU A 212 31.74 -1.49 -4.33
N ALA A 213 31.56 -2.72 -3.84
CA ALA A 213 32.42 -3.27 -2.79
C ALA A 213 33.90 -3.39 -3.23
N GLU A 214 34.15 -3.77 -4.49
CA GLU A 214 35.48 -3.76 -5.11
C GLU A 214 36.06 -2.33 -5.15
N ALA A 215 35.28 -1.34 -5.58
CA ALA A 215 35.69 0.07 -5.61
C ALA A 215 35.91 0.70 -4.21
N PHE A 216 35.35 0.12 -3.16
CA PHE A 216 35.58 0.51 -1.76
C PHE A 216 36.63 -0.34 -1.02
N ASP A 217 37.24 -1.34 -1.67
CA ASP A 217 38.17 -2.33 -1.07
C ASP A 217 37.57 -3.08 0.14
N ILE A 218 36.35 -3.60 -0.04
CA ILE A 218 35.60 -4.34 0.99
C ILE A 218 35.51 -5.83 0.62
N PRO A 219 36.03 -6.75 1.46
CA PRO A 219 35.85 -8.18 1.26
C PRO A 219 34.36 -8.55 1.38
N PHE A 220 33.72 -8.84 0.24
CA PHE A 220 32.25 -8.88 0.15
C PHE A 220 31.68 -10.21 -0.35
N GLN A 221 30.49 -10.57 0.13
CA GLN A 221 29.69 -11.70 -0.34
C GLN A 221 28.20 -11.34 -0.42
N PHE A 222 27.55 -11.63 -1.55
CA PHE A 222 26.09 -11.49 -1.69
C PHE A 222 25.40 -12.86 -1.69
N SER A 223 24.17 -12.93 -1.17
CA SER A 223 23.30 -14.10 -1.29
C SER A 223 21.87 -13.66 -1.60
N ALA A 224 21.33 -14.13 -2.72
CA ALA A 224 19.94 -13.92 -3.12
C ALA A 224 19.01 -14.93 -2.43
N VAL A 225 17.80 -14.49 -2.06
CA VAL A 225 16.69 -15.36 -1.62
C VAL A 225 15.43 -14.92 -2.37
N GLU A 226 14.99 -15.74 -3.33
CA GLU A 226 13.85 -15.48 -4.22
C GLU A 226 12.52 -15.83 -3.49
N ALA A 227 11.96 -14.86 -2.75
CA ALA A 227 10.75 -15.04 -1.92
C ALA A 227 10.12 -13.71 -1.46
N ARG A 228 8.85 -13.74 -1.03
CA ARG A 228 8.22 -12.66 -0.24
C ARG A 228 8.32 -12.95 1.26
N LEU A 229 8.34 -11.90 2.08
CA LEU A 229 8.42 -12.04 3.54
C LEU A 229 7.24 -12.86 4.11
N GLU A 230 6.03 -12.66 3.58
CA GLU A 230 4.85 -13.45 3.96
C GLU A 230 4.94 -14.96 3.65
N ASP A 231 5.79 -15.39 2.72
CA ASP A 231 5.92 -16.80 2.31
C ASP A 231 7.03 -17.54 3.08
N LEU A 232 8.06 -16.84 3.60
CA LEU A 232 9.21 -17.47 4.28
C LEU A 232 8.80 -18.42 5.41
N ASP A 233 9.38 -19.62 5.44
CA ASP A 233 9.21 -20.53 6.58
C ASP A 233 10.07 -20.09 7.77
N ALA A 234 9.47 -20.09 8.96
CA ALA A 234 10.09 -19.62 10.19
C ALA A 234 11.19 -20.58 10.67
N ASP A 235 10.96 -21.90 10.56
CA ASP A 235 11.91 -22.91 11.02
C ASP A 235 13.13 -22.99 10.06
N ALA A 236 12.96 -22.60 8.80
CA ALA A 236 14.01 -22.57 7.79
C ALA A 236 14.91 -21.32 7.77
N LEU A 237 14.58 -20.22 8.50
CA LEU A 237 15.26 -18.92 8.34
C LEU A 237 16.79 -18.99 8.48
N ARG A 238 17.32 -19.79 9.41
CA ARG A 238 18.77 -19.94 9.62
C ARG A 238 19.48 -20.48 8.38
N HIS A 239 18.86 -21.44 7.70
CA HIS A 239 19.37 -22.04 6.46
C HIS A 239 19.17 -21.09 5.26
N LEU A 240 17.98 -20.49 5.13
CA LEU A 240 17.66 -19.56 4.05
C LEU A 240 18.60 -18.34 4.04
N PHE A 241 18.87 -17.75 5.20
CA PHE A 241 19.80 -16.63 5.34
C PHE A 241 21.27 -17.06 5.47
N ARG A 242 21.54 -18.38 5.46
CA ARG A 242 22.87 -19.01 5.53
C ARG A 242 23.72 -18.54 6.71
N VAL A 243 23.10 -18.29 7.87
CA VAL A 243 23.74 -17.67 9.05
C VAL A 243 24.87 -18.55 9.59
N ARG A 244 26.11 -18.07 9.49
CA ARG A 244 27.31 -18.76 9.95
C ARG A 244 27.55 -18.53 11.45
N SER A 245 28.39 -19.36 12.07
CA SER A 245 28.90 -19.08 13.42
C SER A 245 30.06 -18.09 13.33
N GLY A 246 30.15 -17.15 14.28
CA GLY A 246 31.22 -16.14 14.32
C GLY A 246 31.04 -14.93 13.39
N GLU A 247 29.92 -14.84 12.66
CA GLU A 247 29.51 -13.61 11.95
C GLU A 247 28.53 -12.80 12.84
N ALA A 248 28.75 -11.50 12.98
CA ALA A 248 27.84 -10.61 13.69
C ALA A 248 26.65 -10.24 12.80
N LEU A 249 25.44 -10.64 13.21
CA LEU A 249 24.22 -10.54 12.40
C LEU A 249 23.44 -9.24 12.65
N ALA A 250 23.15 -8.52 11.58
CA ALA A 250 22.15 -7.45 11.52
C ALA A 250 20.94 -7.87 10.67
N VAL A 251 19.74 -7.44 11.07
CA VAL A 251 18.50 -7.63 10.28
C VAL A 251 17.88 -6.25 9.99
N SER A 252 17.55 -5.98 8.73
CA SER A 252 16.90 -4.76 8.26
C SER A 252 15.52 -5.09 7.71
N VAL A 253 14.47 -4.45 8.22
CA VAL A 253 13.09 -4.59 7.71
C VAL A 253 12.51 -3.20 7.47
N VAL A 254 12.30 -2.84 6.20
CA VAL A 254 11.73 -1.55 5.80
C VAL A 254 10.40 -1.77 5.09
N GLY A 255 9.30 -1.40 5.76
CA GLY A 255 7.94 -1.38 5.22
C GLY A 255 7.42 -2.75 4.77
N GLN A 256 7.63 -3.80 5.56
CA GLN A 256 7.26 -5.18 5.22
C GLN A 256 6.72 -6.00 6.41
N LEU A 257 7.00 -5.63 7.65
CA LEU A 257 6.63 -6.41 8.83
C LEU A 257 5.11 -6.46 9.03
N HIS A 258 4.40 -5.39 8.63
CA HIS A 258 2.95 -5.32 8.61
C HIS A 258 2.29 -6.43 7.77
N ARG A 259 2.95 -6.92 6.70
CA ARG A 259 2.38 -7.91 5.77
C ARG A 259 2.14 -9.25 6.45
N LEU A 260 2.94 -9.57 7.47
CA LEU A 260 2.80 -10.78 8.27
C LEU A 260 1.49 -10.82 9.08
N LEU A 261 0.85 -9.66 9.32
CA LEU A 261 -0.45 -9.56 10.01
C LEU A 261 -1.64 -9.99 9.14
N ALA A 262 -1.44 -10.24 7.84
CA ALA A 262 -2.46 -10.74 6.91
C ALA A 262 -2.32 -12.25 6.64
N ALA A 263 -1.13 -12.82 6.86
CA ALA A 263 -0.86 -14.23 6.62
C ALA A 263 -1.61 -15.18 7.57
N ASP A 264 -2.04 -14.69 8.73
CA ASP A 264 -2.81 -15.46 9.72
C ASP A 264 -4.23 -15.77 9.23
N ASP A 265 -4.90 -14.78 8.62
CA ASP A 265 -6.25 -14.93 8.06
C ASP A 265 -6.29 -15.98 6.94
N ALA A 266 -5.17 -16.21 6.24
CA ALA A 266 -5.06 -17.22 5.18
C ALA A 266 -5.17 -18.66 5.73
N GLY A 267 -4.83 -18.88 7.01
CA GLY A 267 -4.97 -20.18 7.66
C GLY A 267 -6.41 -20.60 7.94
N GLY A 268 -7.33 -19.63 8.07
CA GLY A 268 -8.73 -19.86 8.41
C GLY A 268 -9.62 -20.39 7.27
N GLY A 269 -9.08 -20.55 6.05
CA GLY A 269 -9.82 -20.79 4.80
C GLY A 269 -10.58 -22.11 4.66
N ARG A 270 -10.82 -22.89 5.72
CA ARG A 270 -11.59 -24.16 5.66
C ARG A 270 -12.94 -24.06 6.38
N SER A 271 -13.94 -23.62 5.62
CA SER A 271 -15.36 -23.61 5.97
C SER A 271 -15.73 -22.73 7.17
N SER A 272 -15.91 -21.43 6.90
CA SER A 272 -16.89 -20.66 7.65
C SER A 272 -18.27 -21.28 7.40
N ARG A 273 -18.71 -22.15 8.31
CA ARG A 273 -20.10 -22.61 8.34
C ARG A 273 -20.95 -21.44 8.79
N HIS A 274 -21.75 -20.89 7.89
CA HIS A 274 -22.81 -19.95 8.27
C HIS A 274 -23.62 -20.55 9.41
N VAL A 275 -23.75 -19.81 10.52
CA VAL A 275 -24.67 -20.16 11.61
C VAL A 275 -26.09 -19.98 11.05
N HIS A 276 -26.70 -21.10 10.65
CA HIS A 276 -27.98 -21.09 9.97
C HIS A 276 -29.09 -20.77 10.97
N VAL A 277 -29.70 -19.60 10.85
CA VAL A 277 -30.98 -19.30 11.52
C VAL A 277 -32.03 -20.24 10.90
N PRO A 278 -32.70 -21.11 11.66
CA PRO A 278 -33.66 -22.06 11.10
C PRO A 278 -35.00 -21.36 10.88
N GLY A 279 -35.31 -21.02 9.61
CA GLY A 279 -36.52 -20.24 9.33
C GLY A 279 -36.85 -19.88 7.88
N SER A 280 -36.26 -20.54 6.88
CA SER A 280 -36.74 -20.42 5.49
C SER A 280 -36.37 -21.65 4.68
N SER A 281 -37.37 -22.28 4.06
CA SER A 281 -37.22 -23.53 3.29
C SER A 281 -37.21 -23.24 1.78
N CYS A 282 -36.03 -22.98 1.22
CA CYS A 282 -35.81 -22.98 -0.23
C CYS A 282 -34.71 -23.98 -0.60
N LEU A 283 -35.07 -25.01 -1.36
CA LEU A 283 -34.11 -25.98 -1.90
C LEU A 283 -33.26 -25.29 -2.98
N THR A 284 -31.94 -25.27 -2.80
CA THR A 284 -31.05 -24.73 -3.83
C THR A 284 -30.72 -25.83 -4.87
N PRO A 285 -30.70 -25.53 -6.19
CA PRO A 285 -30.49 -26.55 -7.24
C PRO A 285 -29.17 -27.33 -7.15
N VAL A 286 -28.21 -26.82 -6.38
CA VAL A 286 -26.83 -27.32 -6.26
C VAL A 286 -26.75 -28.74 -5.66
N GLN A 287 -27.79 -29.23 -4.99
CA GLN A 287 -27.78 -30.56 -4.34
C GLN A 287 -28.18 -31.74 -5.24
N ILE A 288 -28.66 -31.50 -6.47
CA ILE A 288 -29.07 -32.56 -7.41
C ILE A 288 -27.93 -32.92 -8.40
N ILE A 289 -27.01 -31.99 -8.67
CA ILE A 289 -25.94 -32.15 -9.67
C ILE A 289 -24.73 -32.91 -9.08
N ALA A 290 -24.95 -34.19 -8.74
CA ALA A 290 -23.96 -35.05 -8.08
C ALA A 290 -23.87 -36.45 -8.71
N ARG A 291 -23.89 -36.55 -10.05
CA ARG A 291 -23.50 -37.76 -10.83
C ARG A 291 -23.18 -37.41 -12.28
N SER A 292 -22.08 -38.00 -12.80
CA SER A 292 -21.51 -37.89 -14.16
C SER A 292 -21.18 -36.48 -14.68
N SER A 293 -19.94 -36.29 -15.11
CA SER A 293 -19.46 -35.07 -15.76
C SER A 293 -19.99 -34.97 -17.20
N PRO A 294 -20.62 -33.85 -17.62
CA PRO A 294 -20.98 -33.62 -19.02
C PRO A 294 -19.72 -33.30 -19.84
N SER A 295 -19.76 -33.62 -21.13
CA SER A 295 -18.60 -33.46 -22.03
C SER A 295 -18.71 -32.27 -22.98
N SER A 296 -19.88 -31.60 -23.00
CA SER A 296 -20.13 -30.42 -23.83
C SER A 296 -20.98 -29.36 -23.11
N PHE A 297 -20.77 -28.09 -23.46
CA PHE A 297 -21.60 -26.97 -23.02
C PHE A 297 -23.04 -27.05 -23.57
N GLY A 298 -23.24 -27.68 -24.73
CA GLY A 298 -24.57 -27.85 -25.34
C GLY A 298 -25.51 -28.71 -24.50
N GLU A 299 -25.02 -29.83 -23.97
CA GLU A 299 -25.78 -30.77 -23.13
C GLU A 299 -26.30 -30.10 -21.85
N LEU A 300 -25.53 -29.16 -21.28
CA LEU A 300 -25.93 -28.37 -20.11
C LEU A 300 -27.10 -27.43 -20.42
N LEU A 301 -27.10 -26.82 -21.62
CA LEU A 301 -28.14 -25.87 -22.03
C LEU A 301 -29.47 -26.56 -22.31
N GLU A 302 -29.45 -27.69 -23.02
CA GLU A 302 -30.66 -28.52 -23.24
C GLU A 302 -31.23 -29.06 -21.92
N ARG A 303 -30.36 -29.47 -20.99
CA ARG A 303 -30.78 -30.04 -19.71
C ARG A 303 -31.40 -28.99 -18.79
N GLU A 304 -30.86 -27.77 -18.75
CA GLU A 304 -31.48 -26.62 -18.08
C GLU A 304 -32.87 -26.31 -18.68
N LEU A 305 -32.98 -26.21 -20.01
CA LEU A 305 -34.25 -25.94 -20.69
C LEU A 305 -35.31 -27.02 -20.42
N ASN A 306 -34.95 -28.30 -20.54
CA ASN A 306 -35.84 -29.42 -20.24
C ASN A 306 -36.28 -29.45 -18.76
N THR A 307 -35.43 -29.01 -17.84
CA THR A 307 -35.75 -28.93 -16.40
C THR A 307 -36.78 -27.82 -16.10
N ARG A 308 -36.80 -26.74 -16.89
CA ARG A 308 -37.79 -25.66 -16.74
C ARG A 308 -39.17 -25.98 -17.32
N LEU A 309 -39.31 -27.03 -18.13
CA LEU A 309 -40.56 -27.41 -18.79
C LEU A 309 -41.40 -28.46 -18.00
N GLN A 310 -40.91 -28.94 -16.85
CA GLN A 310 -41.61 -29.96 -16.04
C GLN A 310 -41.86 -29.49 -14.60
N LEU A 311 -42.79 -28.54 -14.43
CA LEU A 311 -43.31 -28.14 -13.11
C LEU A 311 -44.84 -27.98 -13.12
N SER A 312 -45.54 -29.01 -12.66
CA SER A 312 -46.83 -28.90 -11.97
C SER A 312 -46.92 -30.07 -10.96
N PRO A 313 -47.53 -29.89 -9.77
CA PRO A 313 -47.29 -30.79 -8.62
C PRO A 313 -48.37 -31.86 -8.45
N ASP A 314 -48.04 -32.91 -7.68
CA ASP A 314 -49.04 -33.53 -6.80
C ASP A 314 -48.44 -34.24 -5.56
N TYR A 315 -49.35 -34.57 -4.63
CA TYR A 315 -49.24 -34.92 -3.20
C TYR A 315 -48.13 -35.87 -2.63
N SER A 316 -47.93 -35.73 -1.30
CA SER A 316 -47.09 -36.53 -0.37
C SER A 316 -47.88 -37.74 0.24
N PRO A 317 -47.51 -38.42 1.37
CA PRO A 317 -46.26 -38.49 2.19
C PRO A 317 -45.86 -39.94 2.65
N VAL A 318 -44.98 -40.08 3.68
CA VAL A 318 -45.02 -41.04 4.85
C VAL A 318 -43.71 -41.80 5.19
N LEU A 319 -43.19 -41.57 6.42
CA LEU A 319 -42.34 -42.40 7.34
C LEU A 319 -41.08 -43.15 6.80
N SER A 320 -39.95 -43.24 7.51
CA SER A 320 -39.80 -43.67 8.92
C SER A 320 -38.48 -43.23 9.59
N ILE A 321 -38.40 -43.31 10.92
CA ILE A 321 -37.20 -42.99 11.72
C ILE A 321 -36.63 -44.27 12.35
N SER A 322 -35.30 -44.43 12.34
CA SER A 322 -34.54 -45.37 13.19
C SER A 322 -33.21 -44.74 13.63
N PRO A 323 -32.83 -44.80 14.92
CA PRO A 323 -31.56 -44.24 15.40
C PRO A 323 -30.40 -45.23 15.19
N GLN A 324 -29.26 -44.74 14.70
CA GLN A 324 -27.97 -45.44 14.78
C GLN A 324 -26.95 -44.59 15.54
N SER A 325 -26.20 -45.22 16.42
CA SER A 325 -25.23 -44.59 17.32
C SER A 325 -23.93 -44.23 16.61
N SER A 326 -23.62 -42.93 16.50
CA SER A 326 -22.32 -42.47 16.02
C SER A 326 -21.21 -42.72 17.05
N PRO A 327 -20.02 -43.24 16.67
CA PRO A 327 -18.86 -43.28 17.56
C PRO A 327 -18.35 -41.87 17.86
N VAL A 328 -17.80 -41.67 19.06
CA VAL A 328 -17.14 -40.41 19.44
C VAL A 328 -15.84 -40.23 18.64
N PRO A 329 -15.66 -39.14 17.87
CA PRO A 329 -14.38 -38.85 17.23
C PRO A 329 -13.33 -38.50 18.31
N GLY A 330 -12.19 -39.19 18.29
CA GLY A 330 -11.08 -38.91 19.19
C GLY A 330 -10.54 -37.49 19.01
N GLN A 331 -10.09 -36.86 20.11
CA GLN A 331 -9.52 -35.53 20.09
C GLN A 331 -8.17 -35.50 19.35
N GLN A 332 -8.20 -35.33 18.03
CA GLN A 332 -7.08 -34.68 17.34
C GLN A 332 -7.02 -33.23 17.84
N GLN A 333 -6.13 -32.98 18.80
CA GLN A 333 -5.76 -31.62 19.18
C GLN A 333 -5.21 -30.91 17.94
N GLN A 334 -6.03 -30.04 17.35
CA GLN A 334 -5.57 -29.10 16.33
C GLN A 334 -4.59 -28.16 17.03
N ARG A 335 -3.29 -28.46 16.89
CA ARG A 335 -2.20 -27.65 17.40
C ARG A 335 -2.28 -26.28 16.71
N GLU A 336 -2.90 -25.32 17.39
CA GLU A 336 -3.18 -23.99 16.85
C GLU A 336 -1.91 -23.41 16.22
N LYS A 337 -1.97 -23.14 14.91
CA LYS A 337 -0.80 -22.68 14.18
C LYS A 337 -0.47 -21.27 14.67
N ALA A 338 0.63 -21.16 15.41
CA ALA A 338 1.02 -19.90 16.03
C ALA A 338 1.11 -18.77 14.98
N PRO A 339 0.63 -17.55 15.29
CA PRO A 339 0.60 -16.43 14.35
C PRO A 339 1.92 -16.23 13.60
N LYS A 340 1.88 -16.09 12.28
CA LYS A 340 3.01 -15.98 11.34
C LYS A 340 4.02 -14.95 11.83
N LEU A 341 3.55 -13.75 12.19
CA LEU A 341 4.41 -12.70 12.74
C LEU A 341 5.11 -13.14 14.03
N GLY A 342 4.37 -13.74 14.98
CA GLY A 342 4.94 -14.21 16.24
C GLY A 342 5.93 -15.36 16.05
N SER A 343 5.69 -16.24 15.08
CA SER A 343 6.63 -17.32 14.73
C SER A 343 7.88 -16.76 14.06
N PHE A 344 7.71 -15.84 13.11
CA PHE A 344 8.81 -15.14 12.43
C PHE A 344 9.70 -14.37 13.42
N LEU A 345 9.12 -13.57 14.32
CA LEU A 345 9.90 -12.80 15.31
C LEU A 345 10.66 -13.71 16.28
N ARG A 346 10.07 -14.84 16.72
CA ARG A 346 10.79 -15.84 17.54
C ARG A 346 11.91 -16.53 16.76
N ALA A 347 11.70 -16.84 15.48
CA ALA A 347 12.73 -17.40 14.62
C ALA A 347 13.89 -16.40 14.41
N VAL A 348 13.60 -15.11 14.20
CA VAL A 348 14.62 -14.06 14.13
C VAL A 348 15.35 -13.90 15.48
N ARG A 349 14.66 -13.92 16.63
CA ARG A 349 15.31 -13.99 17.96
C ARG A 349 16.27 -15.18 18.05
N ALA A 350 15.89 -16.35 17.54
CA ALA A 350 16.71 -17.57 17.53
C ALA A 350 17.91 -17.52 16.56
N LEU A 351 17.99 -16.54 15.65
CA LEU A 351 19.22 -16.25 14.90
C LEU A 351 20.26 -15.48 15.74
N SER A 352 19.87 -14.96 16.90
CA SER A 352 20.66 -14.10 17.79
C SER A 352 21.28 -12.87 17.11
N PRO A 353 20.50 -12.04 16.38
CA PRO A 353 21.02 -10.83 15.76
C PRO A 353 21.54 -9.84 16.82
N LYS A 354 22.70 -9.24 16.55
CA LYS A 354 23.29 -8.17 17.38
C LYS A 354 22.43 -6.89 17.30
N ILE A 355 21.76 -6.68 16.16
CA ILE A 355 20.71 -5.68 15.99
C ILE A 355 19.67 -6.12 14.94
N MET A 356 18.41 -5.76 15.16
CA MET A 356 17.33 -5.78 14.18
C MET A 356 16.73 -4.37 14.12
N VAL A 357 16.74 -3.74 12.94
CA VAL A 357 16.13 -2.43 12.72
C VAL A 357 14.84 -2.60 11.93
N VAL A 358 13.78 -1.95 12.40
CA VAL A 358 12.45 -1.96 11.80
C VAL A 358 12.04 -0.52 11.48
N ALA A 359 11.76 -0.26 10.21
CA ALA A 359 11.19 0.99 9.72
C ALA A 359 9.81 0.71 9.11
N GLU A 360 8.74 1.32 9.63
CA GLU A 360 7.36 1.04 9.22
C GLU A 360 6.54 2.34 9.08
N PRO A 361 5.45 2.34 8.27
CA PRO A 361 4.47 3.43 8.25
C PRO A 361 3.79 3.64 9.61
N GLU A 362 3.80 4.86 10.11
CA GLU A 362 3.28 5.22 11.44
C GLU A 362 1.76 5.52 11.40
N ALA A 363 0.97 4.51 11.02
CA ALA A 363 -0.48 4.60 10.86
C ALA A 363 -1.19 3.37 11.45
N ASN A 364 -2.48 3.50 11.78
CA ASN A 364 -3.35 2.44 12.30
C ASN A 364 -4.30 1.89 11.23
N HIS A 365 -3.79 1.55 10.04
CA HIS A 365 -4.58 0.91 8.97
C HIS A 365 -5.05 -0.51 9.32
N ASN A 366 -4.67 -1.04 10.49
CA ASN A 366 -5.17 -2.29 11.06
C ASN A 366 -6.16 -2.08 12.24
N ALA A 367 -6.95 -1.00 12.22
CA ALA A 367 -8.13 -0.84 13.07
C ALA A 367 -9.20 -1.91 12.76
N PRO A 368 -10.05 -2.32 13.74
CA PRO A 368 -11.01 -3.40 13.56
C PRO A 368 -12.20 -3.01 12.67
N THR A 369 -12.78 -1.81 12.84
CA THR A 369 -13.89 -1.36 12.00
C THR A 369 -13.39 -0.79 10.66
N PHE A 370 -14.26 -0.80 9.65
CA PHE A 370 -13.91 -0.20 8.36
C PHE A 370 -13.77 1.33 8.42
N MET A 371 -14.64 2.01 9.18
CA MET A 371 -14.61 3.49 9.24
C MET A 371 -13.33 4.01 9.89
N GLU A 372 -12.84 3.38 10.97
CA GLU A 372 -11.54 3.72 11.56
C GLU A 372 -10.38 3.55 10.56
N ARG A 373 -10.38 2.46 9.76
CA ARG A 373 -9.37 2.24 8.72
C ARG A 373 -9.45 3.30 7.62
N PHE A 374 -10.66 3.66 7.21
CA PHE A 374 -10.91 4.66 6.18
C PHE A 374 -10.47 6.07 6.62
N GLU A 375 -10.83 6.49 7.83
CA GLU A 375 -10.47 7.79 8.40
C GLU A 375 -8.96 7.94 8.58
N GLU A 376 -8.31 6.95 9.22
CA GLU A 376 -6.85 6.95 9.39
C GLU A 376 -6.13 6.96 8.03
N ALA A 377 -6.62 6.18 7.05
CA ALA A 377 -6.04 6.14 5.71
C ALA A 377 -6.22 7.47 4.96
N LEU A 378 -7.42 8.06 4.97
CA LEU A 378 -7.69 9.34 4.30
C LEU A 378 -6.79 10.44 4.87
N ASN A 379 -6.67 10.49 6.20
CA ASN A 379 -5.75 11.38 6.91
C ASN A 379 -4.28 11.09 6.53
N TYR A 380 -3.82 9.84 6.61
CA TYR A 380 -2.43 9.45 6.32
C TYR A 380 -2.03 9.76 4.87
N TYR A 381 -2.82 9.32 3.89
CA TYR A 381 -2.50 9.50 2.48
C TYR A 381 -2.68 10.93 1.99
N ALA A 382 -3.55 11.75 2.59
CA ALA A 382 -3.58 13.19 2.32
C ALA A 382 -2.19 13.81 2.51
N SER A 383 -1.53 13.53 3.64
CA SER A 383 -0.18 14.05 3.91
C SER A 383 0.89 13.55 2.93
N LEU A 384 0.80 12.31 2.43
CA LEU A 384 1.71 11.81 1.40
C LEU A 384 1.45 12.45 0.01
N PHE A 385 0.20 12.73 -0.32
CA PHE A 385 -0.15 13.48 -1.53
C PHE A 385 0.30 14.95 -1.42
N ASP A 386 0.20 15.59 -0.24
CA ASP A 386 0.75 16.94 -0.01
C ASP A 386 2.28 16.97 -0.15
N CYS A 387 2.99 15.95 0.38
CA CYS A 387 4.42 15.77 0.18
C CYS A 387 4.80 15.71 -1.31
N LEU A 388 4.02 14.95 -2.10
CA LEU A 388 4.21 14.81 -3.55
C LEU A 388 3.91 16.11 -4.31
N GLU A 389 2.89 16.86 -3.92
CA GLU A 389 2.58 18.15 -4.57
C GLU A 389 3.70 19.17 -4.30
N ARG A 390 4.15 19.30 -3.05
CA ARG A 390 5.28 20.19 -2.70
C ARG A 390 6.55 19.82 -3.48
N ALA A 391 6.84 18.53 -3.63
CA ALA A 391 7.98 18.07 -4.41
C ALA A 391 7.84 18.37 -5.91
N SER A 392 6.63 18.20 -6.47
CA SER A 392 6.33 18.45 -7.89
C SER A 392 6.43 19.94 -8.24
N ALA A 393 6.01 20.82 -7.33
CA ALA A 393 6.17 22.27 -7.45
C ALA A 393 7.66 22.67 -7.48
N ALA A 394 8.49 22.08 -6.60
CA ALA A 394 9.94 22.32 -6.57
C ALA A 394 10.68 21.88 -7.84
N GLN A 395 10.10 20.95 -8.63
CA GLN A 395 10.66 20.44 -9.88
C GLN A 395 10.12 21.16 -11.15
N ALA A 396 9.39 22.28 -10.97
CA ALA A 396 8.81 23.07 -12.05
C ALA A 396 7.91 22.24 -12.99
N HIS A 397 7.04 21.41 -12.41
CA HIS A 397 6.02 20.57 -13.08
C HIS A 397 6.52 19.53 -14.11
N ARG A 398 7.84 19.44 -14.39
CA ARG A 398 8.41 18.52 -15.39
C ARG A 398 8.15 17.03 -15.11
N CYS A 399 7.80 16.68 -13.87
CA CYS A 399 7.55 15.31 -13.43
C CYS A 399 6.05 14.97 -13.20
N ALA A 400 5.10 15.75 -13.71
CA ALA A 400 3.66 15.53 -13.44
C ALA A 400 3.18 14.10 -13.78
N GLY A 401 3.66 13.52 -14.89
CA GLY A 401 3.35 12.13 -15.27
C GLY A 401 4.05 11.07 -14.39
N GLU A 402 5.11 11.42 -13.68
CA GLU A 402 5.75 10.55 -12.68
C GLU A 402 5.02 10.63 -11.34
N ARG A 403 4.60 11.83 -10.91
CA ARG A 403 3.71 12.03 -9.76
C ARG A 403 2.43 11.21 -9.94
N ALA A 404 1.75 11.31 -11.08
CA ALA A 404 0.54 10.55 -11.37
C ALA A 404 0.76 9.03 -11.34
N ARG A 405 1.93 8.53 -11.78
CA ARG A 405 2.31 7.11 -11.63
C ARG A 405 2.52 6.71 -10.17
N ALA A 406 3.19 7.53 -9.37
CA ALA A 406 3.37 7.30 -7.93
C ALA A 406 2.03 7.29 -7.17
N GLU A 407 1.19 8.29 -7.43
CA GLU A 407 -0.17 8.42 -6.87
C GLU A 407 -1.06 7.22 -7.27
N ARG A 408 -1.06 6.78 -8.54
CA ARG A 408 -1.92 5.68 -9.03
C ARG A 408 -1.40 4.27 -8.71
N LEU A 409 -0.10 4.01 -8.90
CA LEU A 409 0.47 2.65 -8.95
C LEU A 409 1.16 2.22 -7.65
N VAL A 410 1.43 3.15 -6.74
CA VAL A 410 1.99 2.83 -5.41
C VAL A 410 0.99 3.22 -4.34
N LEU A 411 0.78 4.52 -4.10
CA LEU A 411 -0.14 4.98 -3.04
C LEU A 411 -1.58 4.49 -3.27
N GLY A 412 -2.04 4.48 -4.53
CA GLY A 412 -3.36 3.95 -4.89
C GLY A 412 -3.52 2.44 -4.69
N GLU A 413 -2.48 1.63 -4.88
CA GLU A 413 -2.54 0.20 -4.55
C GLU A 413 -2.51 -0.04 -3.03
N GLU A 414 -1.82 0.81 -2.27
CA GLU A 414 -1.87 0.77 -0.81
C GLU A 414 -3.25 1.16 -0.27
N ILE A 415 -3.84 2.27 -0.76
CA ILE A 415 -5.20 2.72 -0.41
C ILE A 415 -6.23 1.63 -0.73
N ARG A 416 -6.17 1.02 -1.92
CA ARG A 416 -6.99 -0.17 -2.26
C ARG A 416 -6.75 -1.32 -1.29
N GLY A 417 -5.50 -1.54 -0.89
CA GLY A 417 -5.11 -2.52 0.11
C GLY A 417 -5.80 -2.33 1.45
N VAL A 418 -5.87 -1.10 1.96
CA VAL A 418 -6.51 -0.77 3.26
C VAL A 418 -8.04 -0.74 3.16
N VAL A 419 -8.58 -0.11 2.11
CA VAL A 419 -10.00 0.24 1.98
C VAL A 419 -10.80 -0.88 1.32
N ALA A 420 -10.35 -1.42 0.18
CA ALA A 420 -11.16 -2.29 -0.68
C ALA A 420 -11.05 -3.79 -0.33
N ARG A 421 -9.85 -4.24 0.07
CA ARG A 421 -9.55 -5.64 0.39
C ARG A 421 -9.91 -5.95 1.85
N GLU A 422 -10.12 -7.22 2.18
CA GLU A 422 -10.29 -7.71 3.56
C GLU A 422 -9.60 -9.06 3.75
N GLY A 423 -9.54 -9.56 4.99
CA GLY A 423 -8.90 -10.84 5.31
C GLY A 423 -7.45 -10.92 4.81
N ALA A 424 -7.05 -12.09 4.32
CA ALA A 424 -5.70 -12.35 3.80
C ALA A 424 -5.29 -11.46 2.60
N GLU A 425 -6.25 -10.86 1.89
CA GLU A 425 -5.98 -9.96 0.76
C GLU A 425 -5.64 -8.53 1.22
N ARG A 426 -6.13 -8.10 2.38
CA ARG A 426 -5.73 -6.83 3.03
C ARG A 426 -4.36 -6.99 3.66
N LYS A 427 -3.30 -6.85 2.85
CA LYS A 427 -1.90 -6.96 3.31
C LYS A 427 -1.36 -5.69 3.98
N GLU A 428 -1.89 -4.53 3.61
CA GLU A 428 -1.41 -3.21 4.06
C GLU A 428 -1.94 -2.88 5.47
N ARG A 429 -1.47 -3.65 6.47
CA ARG A 429 -1.95 -3.64 7.86
C ARG A 429 -1.05 -2.80 8.76
N HIS A 430 -0.85 -1.54 8.40
CA HIS A 430 0.00 -0.64 9.19
C HIS A 430 -0.48 -0.53 10.63
N GLU A 431 0.47 -0.52 11.56
CA GLU A 431 0.25 -0.33 12.99
C GLU A 431 1.27 0.68 13.52
N ARG A 432 0.85 1.54 14.44
CA ARG A 432 1.72 2.55 15.08
C ARG A 432 2.80 1.91 15.95
N LEU A 433 3.95 2.57 16.13
CA LEU A 433 5.13 2.09 16.87
C LEU A 433 4.78 1.52 18.25
N ALA A 434 3.84 2.16 18.97
CA ALA A 434 3.39 1.71 20.29
C ALA A 434 2.59 0.37 20.30
N ARG A 435 2.22 -0.17 19.13
CA ARG A 435 1.72 -1.54 18.97
C ARG A 435 2.83 -2.48 18.48
N TRP A 436 3.71 -2.04 17.58
CA TRP A 436 4.90 -2.80 17.20
C TRP A 436 5.79 -3.15 18.39
N ALA A 437 6.06 -2.19 19.28
CA ALA A 437 6.89 -2.41 20.46
C ALA A 437 6.39 -3.59 21.31
N ARG A 438 5.09 -3.60 21.64
CA ARG A 438 4.45 -4.71 22.39
C ARG A 438 4.54 -6.06 21.68
N ARG A 439 4.55 -6.09 20.34
CA ARG A 439 4.72 -7.33 19.56
C ARG A 439 6.16 -7.83 19.57
N MET A 440 7.13 -6.91 19.51
CA MET A 440 8.56 -7.21 19.62
C MET A 440 8.90 -7.72 21.03
N GLU A 441 8.43 -7.01 22.06
CA GLU A 441 8.57 -7.38 23.48
C GLU A 441 7.94 -8.76 23.77
N ALA A 442 6.72 -9.03 23.27
CA ALA A 442 6.07 -10.34 23.39
C ALA A 442 6.76 -11.48 22.59
N ALA A 443 7.67 -11.16 21.68
CA ALA A 443 8.54 -12.13 21.00
C ALA A 443 9.92 -12.30 21.69
N GLY A 444 10.16 -11.59 22.81
CA GLY A 444 11.44 -11.58 23.51
C GLY A 444 12.50 -10.69 22.85
N MET A 445 12.10 -9.64 22.13
CA MET A 445 13.02 -8.62 21.62
C MET A 445 12.96 -7.39 22.53
N GLU A 446 14.11 -6.92 23.01
CA GLU A 446 14.22 -5.68 23.78
C GLU A 446 14.64 -4.50 22.88
N ARG A 447 14.23 -3.30 23.29
CA ARG A 447 14.35 -2.08 22.48
C ARG A 447 15.68 -1.36 22.71
N VAL A 448 16.50 -1.34 21.66
CA VAL A 448 17.74 -0.56 21.59
C VAL A 448 17.39 0.90 21.26
N GLY A 449 18.07 1.85 21.90
CA GLY A 449 17.91 3.27 21.58
C GLY A 449 18.75 3.65 20.36
N LEU A 450 18.14 4.31 19.37
CA LEU A 450 18.88 4.97 18.30
C LEU A 450 19.65 6.19 18.84
N SER A 451 20.88 6.39 18.37
CA SER A 451 21.79 7.40 18.93
C SER A 451 21.48 8.84 18.52
N TYR A 452 21.99 9.79 19.30
CA TYR A 452 21.88 11.22 18.99
C TYR A 452 22.58 11.56 17.66
N ASP A 453 23.74 10.95 17.38
CA ASP A 453 24.49 11.18 16.14
C ASP A 453 23.74 10.66 14.92
N GLY A 454 23.06 9.51 15.02
CA GLY A 454 22.16 9.00 13.98
C GLY A 454 21.00 9.94 13.67
N MET A 455 20.42 10.60 14.70
CA MET A 455 19.43 11.66 14.48
C MET A 455 20.05 12.89 13.81
N MET A 456 21.25 13.29 14.21
CA MET A 456 21.91 14.47 13.64
C MET A 456 22.30 14.25 12.17
N GLU A 457 22.75 13.07 11.77
CA GLU A 457 22.95 12.72 10.36
C GLU A 457 21.62 12.72 9.58
N ALA A 458 20.53 12.20 10.16
CA ALA A 458 19.21 12.24 9.54
C ALA A 458 18.71 13.69 9.32
N ARG A 459 19.00 14.60 10.27
CA ARG A 459 18.69 16.04 10.17
C ARG A 459 19.56 16.76 9.15
N LYS A 460 20.86 16.45 9.10
CA LYS A 460 21.78 16.96 8.06
C LYS A 460 21.31 16.55 6.66
N LEU A 461 20.85 15.31 6.47
CA LEU A 461 20.33 14.84 5.18
C LEU A 461 19.10 15.63 4.70
N LEU A 462 18.17 15.98 5.59
CA LEU A 462 17.05 16.87 5.24
C LEU A 462 17.55 18.23 4.75
N GLN A 463 18.52 18.82 5.45
CA GLN A 463 19.09 20.13 5.11
C GLN A 463 19.85 20.10 3.78
N SER A 464 20.75 19.13 3.59
CA SER A 464 21.59 19.03 2.38
C SER A 464 20.81 18.77 1.09
N CYS A 465 19.62 18.16 1.20
CA CYS A 465 18.74 17.89 0.06
C CYS A 465 17.60 18.89 -0.09
N GLY A 466 17.57 19.99 0.67
CA GLY A 466 16.56 21.05 0.56
C GLY A 466 15.15 20.68 1.07
N TRP A 467 15.00 19.54 1.74
CA TRP A 467 13.76 19.18 2.45
C TRP A 467 13.64 19.87 3.82
N GLY A 468 14.77 20.27 4.41
CA GLY A 468 14.86 20.95 5.70
C GLY A 468 14.75 22.47 5.60
N GLY A 469 13.87 23.06 6.41
CA GLY A 469 13.80 24.49 6.67
C GLY A 469 14.69 24.94 7.84
N GLY A 470 14.83 26.26 8.01
CA GLY A 470 15.53 26.87 9.14
C GLY A 470 14.70 26.84 10.42
N GLY A 471 14.74 25.73 11.16
CA GLY A 471 14.09 25.58 12.46
C GLY A 471 12.78 24.79 12.44
N ASP A 472 11.95 25.00 13.47
CA ASP A 472 10.77 24.19 13.82
C ASP A 472 9.64 24.20 12.78
N ASP A 473 9.69 25.15 11.83
CA ASP A 473 8.70 25.35 10.76
C ASP A 473 9.02 24.54 9.47
N SER A 474 10.09 23.73 9.51
CA SER A 474 10.41 22.79 8.42
C SER A 474 9.27 21.82 8.15
N ALA A 475 8.81 21.72 6.89
CA ALA A 475 7.72 20.82 6.51
C ALA A 475 8.08 19.34 6.75
N TYR A 476 9.31 18.93 6.43
CA TYR A 476 9.85 17.62 6.79
C TYR A 476 10.68 17.71 8.08
N GLN A 477 10.48 16.77 9.01
CA GLN A 477 11.14 16.80 10.33
C GLN A 477 11.60 15.39 10.79
N VAL A 478 12.62 15.34 11.65
CA VAL A 478 13.03 14.13 12.40
C VAL A 478 12.88 14.40 13.89
N ALA A 479 11.95 13.69 14.52
CA ALA A 479 11.63 13.77 15.95
C ALA A 479 11.95 12.45 16.65
N HIS A 480 12.14 12.49 17.98
CA HIS A 480 12.15 11.27 18.80
C HIS A 480 10.72 10.81 19.13
N ASP A 481 10.56 9.54 19.51
CA ASP A 481 9.41 9.12 20.31
C ASP A 481 9.54 9.57 21.77
N ALA A 482 8.46 9.44 22.54
CA ALA A 482 8.41 9.85 23.95
C ALA A 482 9.44 9.16 24.87
N SER A 483 10.02 8.01 24.46
CA SER A 483 11.11 7.35 25.20
C SER A 483 12.53 7.69 24.72
N GLY A 484 12.67 8.51 23.66
CA GLY A 484 13.97 8.85 23.06
C GLY A 484 14.63 7.73 22.24
N LYS A 485 14.03 6.54 22.15
CA LYS A 485 14.66 5.33 21.60
C LYS A 485 14.36 5.04 20.12
N ALA A 486 13.38 5.70 19.52
CA ALA A 486 13.04 5.60 18.11
C ALA A 486 12.96 7.01 17.49
N PHE A 487 13.01 7.06 16.16
CA PHE A 487 12.75 8.28 15.40
C PHE A 487 11.40 8.20 14.70
N PHE A 488 10.73 9.34 14.60
CA PHE A 488 9.63 9.59 13.67
C PHE A 488 10.12 10.51 12.55
N PHE A 489 9.76 10.17 11.31
CA PHE A 489 9.90 11.06 10.16
C PHE A 489 8.53 11.67 9.88
N CYS A 490 8.46 13.00 9.96
CA CYS A 490 7.20 13.73 10.04
C CYS A 490 6.98 14.67 8.85
N TRP A 491 5.71 14.93 8.57
CA TRP A 491 5.20 16.01 7.71
C TRP A 491 4.41 16.98 8.59
N HIS A 492 4.83 18.25 8.67
CA HIS A 492 4.26 19.27 9.58
C HIS A 492 4.00 18.71 11.00
N ARG A 493 5.06 18.19 11.63
CA ARG A 493 5.08 17.48 12.93
C ARG A 493 4.32 16.15 13.01
N LYS A 494 3.35 15.84 12.13
CA LYS A 494 2.65 14.55 12.09
C LYS A 494 3.60 13.42 11.64
N PRO A 495 3.81 12.35 12.44
CA PRO A 495 4.57 11.18 12.01
C PRO A 495 3.93 10.50 10.79
N LEU A 496 4.76 10.09 9.83
CA LEU A 496 4.35 9.23 8.72
C LEU A 496 5.14 7.91 8.69
N TYR A 497 6.38 7.90 9.18
CA TYR A 497 7.17 6.67 9.36
C TYR A 497 7.84 6.68 10.73
N SER A 498 8.01 5.49 11.31
CA SER A 498 8.81 5.28 12.52
C SER A 498 9.97 4.32 12.25
N VAL A 499 11.11 4.56 12.91
CA VAL A 499 12.29 3.68 12.84
C VAL A 499 12.74 3.32 14.25
N SER A 500 12.95 2.03 14.50
CA SER A 500 13.24 1.49 15.83
C SER A 500 14.25 0.34 15.76
N ALA A 501 15.14 0.27 16.76
CA ALA A 501 16.15 -0.77 16.88
C ALA A 501 15.82 -1.76 18.01
N TRP A 502 16.20 -3.02 17.80
CA TRP A 502 15.84 -4.15 18.63
C TRP A 502 16.99 -5.14 18.73
N ARG A 503 17.05 -5.92 19.81
CA ARG A 503 17.93 -7.11 19.94
C ARG A 503 17.23 -8.18 20.78
N PRO A 504 17.68 -9.44 20.79
CA PRO A 504 17.20 -10.43 21.74
C PRO A 504 17.35 -9.91 23.18
N ALA A 505 16.28 -9.96 23.97
CA ALA A 505 16.37 -9.81 25.42
C ALA A 505 17.24 -10.92 26.03
N ALA A 506 17.99 -10.59 27.09
CA ALA A 506 18.87 -11.53 27.79
C ALA A 506 18.12 -12.77 28.32
#